data_AF-A0A947DM58-F1
#
_entry.id   AF-A0A947DM58-F1
#
_cell.length_a   1.000
_cell.length_b   1.000
_cell.length_c   1.000
_cell.angle_alpha   90.00
_cell.angle_beta   90.00
_cell.angle_gamma   90.00
#
_symmetry.space_group_name_H-M   'P 1'
#
loop_
_entity.id
_entity.type
_entity.pdbx_description
1 polymer ?
#
loop_
_entity_poly.entity_id
_entity_poly.type
_entity_poly.pdbx_seq_one_letter_code
_entity_poly.pdbx_strand_id
1 'polypeptide(L)'
;MKIEPPRGPSATTGSRRATGASGAGFSLPSGEARATPAASAATPLTALDAVLALQVDGGGKRRRQLRRGAASLDALDRLAASLLDGGDGAGGDVATLAAALKDREPTGDAGLDSVLREIDVRTAVELAKREMRTTIR
;
A
#
# COMPACT_ATOMS: atom_id res chain seq x y z
N MET A 1 -25.50 -29.34 -8.14
CA MET A 1 -25.33 -29.89 -6.78
C MET A 1 -24.75 -28.78 -5.91
N LYS A 2 -25.45 -28.37 -4.85
CA LYS A 2 -24.98 -27.36 -3.88
C LYS A 2 -24.46 -28.12 -2.66
N ILE A 3 -23.25 -27.82 -2.22
CA ILE A 3 -22.57 -28.47 -1.09
C ILE A 3 -22.25 -27.37 -0.09
N GLU A 4 -22.90 -27.41 1.06
CA GLU A 4 -22.75 -26.46 2.17
C GLU A 4 -21.62 -26.92 3.12
N PRO A 5 -20.79 -26.02 3.67
CA PRO A 5 -19.72 -26.38 4.60
C PRO A 5 -20.23 -26.65 6.03
N PRO A 6 -19.65 -27.61 6.77
CA PRO A 6 -20.05 -27.88 8.15
C PRO A 6 -19.57 -26.80 9.13
N ARG A 7 -20.50 -26.27 9.92
CA ARG A 7 -20.28 -25.34 11.05
C ARG A 7 -19.70 -26.09 12.26
N GLY A 8 -18.60 -25.57 12.82
CA GLY A 8 -18.08 -25.97 14.15
C GLY A 8 -18.78 -25.20 15.29
N PRO A 9 -18.89 -25.80 16.50
CA PRO A 9 -19.76 -25.28 17.55
C PRO A 9 -19.21 -24.04 18.28
N SER A 10 -20.13 -23.11 18.54
CA SER A 10 -19.98 -21.97 19.46
C SER A 10 -20.06 -22.45 20.91
N ALA A 11 -19.13 -22.03 21.76
CA ALA A 11 -19.24 -22.19 23.22
C ALA A 11 -19.60 -20.84 23.86
N THR A 12 -20.80 -20.79 24.42
CA THR A 12 -21.34 -19.69 25.21
C THR A 12 -21.03 -19.87 26.70
N THR A 13 -20.68 -18.76 27.35
CA THR A 13 -20.84 -18.38 28.76
C THR A 13 -21.13 -19.48 29.79
N GLY A 14 -20.25 -19.55 30.80
CA GLY A 14 -20.54 -20.13 32.11
C GLY A 14 -20.03 -19.22 33.23
N SER A 15 -20.88 -18.31 33.71
CA SER A 15 -20.70 -17.65 35.00
C SER A 15 -21.02 -18.64 36.11
N ARG A 16 -20.09 -18.89 37.02
CA ARG A 16 -20.38 -19.54 38.30
C ARG A 16 -19.61 -18.84 39.41
N ARG A 17 -20.36 -18.08 40.21
CA ARG A 17 -19.93 -17.50 41.49
C ARG A 17 -20.09 -18.57 42.56
N ALA A 18 -18.99 -18.98 43.17
CA ALA A 18 -18.99 -19.83 44.36
C ALA A 18 -18.53 -19.00 45.56
N THR A 19 -19.43 -18.82 46.52
CA THR A 19 -19.17 -18.32 47.88
C THR A 19 -18.78 -19.50 48.76
N GLY A 20 -17.64 -19.44 49.44
CA GLY A 20 -17.20 -20.46 50.40
C GLY A 20 -15.93 -20.00 51.12
N ALA A 21 -15.92 -20.18 52.44
CA ALA A 21 -15.11 -19.45 53.41
C ALA A 21 -13.73 -20.08 53.72
N SER A 22 -12.89 -19.22 54.33
CA SER A 22 -11.74 -19.51 55.22
C SER A 22 -10.56 -20.31 54.69
N GLY A 23 -9.45 -19.60 54.46
CA GLY A 23 -8.11 -20.19 54.36
C GLY A 23 -7.03 -19.14 54.06
N ALA A 24 -6.18 -18.88 55.06
CA ALA A 24 -4.80 -18.37 54.97
C ALA A 24 -4.48 -17.09 54.16
N GLY A 25 -4.32 -15.99 54.91
CA GLY A 25 -3.26 -14.98 54.83
C GLY A 25 -2.58 -14.65 53.49
N PHE A 26 -2.82 -13.44 53.02
CA PHE A 26 -1.89 -12.71 52.15
C PHE A 26 -1.63 -11.34 52.78
N SER A 27 -0.38 -11.09 53.19
CA SER A 27 0.09 -9.79 53.67
C SER A 27 1.06 -9.19 52.66
N LEU A 28 0.80 -7.96 52.23
CA LEU A 28 1.72 -7.18 51.41
C LEU A 28 2.88 -6.66 52.29
N PRO A 29 4.15 -6.79 51.87
CA PRO A 29 5.22 -6.04 52.52
C PRO A 29 5.03 -4.56 52.21
N SER A 30 4.90 -3.74 53.26
CA SER A 30 4.99 -2.28 53.19
C SER A 30 6.43 -1.87 52.87
N GLY A 31 6.84 -2.11 51.63
CA GLY A 31 8.10 -1.64 51.08
C GLY A 31 7.98 -0.16 50.73
N GLU A 32 8.52 0.66 51.62
CA GLU A 32 9.20 1.94 51.38
C GLU A 32 8.91 2.64 50.04
N ALA A 33 8.37 3.86 50.14
CA ALA A 33 8.16 4.78 49.03
C ALA A 33 9.47 5.02 48.27
N ARG A 34 9.71 4.23 47.22
CA ARG A 34 10.73 4.55 46.23
C ARG A 34 10.17 5.66 45.36
N ALA A 35 10.66 6.87 45.60
CA ALA A 35 10.45 8.01 44.71
C ALA A 35 10.70 7.56 43.26
N THR A 36 9.65 7.59 42.46
CA THR A 36 9.77 7.55 41.01
C THR A 36 10.66 8.72 40.60
N PRO A 37 11.74 8.53 39.83
CA PRO A 37 12.39 9.67 39.22
C PRO A 37 11.32 10.37 38.39
N ALA A 38 11.11 11.66 38.64
CA ALA A 38 10.26 12.47 37.78
C ALA A 38 10.73 12.23 36.34
N ALA A 39 9.84 11.71 35.51
CA ALA A 39 10.13 11.54 34.10
C ALA A 39 10.48 12.94 33.58
N SER A 40 11.75 13.17 33.30
CA SER A 40 12.20 14.37 32.62
C SER A 40 11.39 14.47 31.33
N ALA A 41 10.56 15.50 31.26
CA ALA A 41 9.83 15.88 30.05
C ALA A 41 10.84 16.40 29.02
N ALA A 42 11.61 15.49 28.44
CA ALA A 42 12.35 15.63 27.21
C ALA A 42 11.65 14.68 26.22
N THR A 43 11.05 15.07 25.10
CA THR A 43 11.15 16.27 24.27
C THR A 43 9.91 16.28 23.36
N PRO A 44 9.06 17.31 23.35
CA PRO A 44 7.96 17.40 22.40
C PRO A 44 8.43 17.62 20.95
N LEU A 45 9.68 18.08 20.75
CA LEU A 45 10.27 18.35 19.43
C LEU A 45 10.45 17.06 18.59
N THR A 46 10.97 15.98 19.18
CA THR A 46 11.11 14.67 18.50
C THR A 46 9.79 14.04 18.10
N ALA A 47 8.71 14.29 18.87
CA ALA A 47 7.37 13.80 18.53
C ALA A 47 6.77 14.58 17.36
N LEU A 48 7.05 15.89 17.27
CA LEU A 48 6.62 16.73 16.15
C LEU A 48 7.36 16.38 14.85
N ASP A 49 8.67 16.13 14.94
CA ASP A 49 9.48 15.67 13.79
C ASP A 49 9.00 14.30 13.28
N ALA A 50 8.55 13.40 14.17
CA ALA A 50 7.96 12.13 13.76
C ALA A 50 6.61 12.30 13.05
N VAL A 51 5.78 13.27 13.44
CA VAL A 51 4.51 13.59 12.76
C VAL A 51 4.77 14.29 11.43
N LEU A 52 5.74 15.19 11.36
CA LEU A 52 6.15 15.85 10.11
C LEU A 52 6.75 14.85 9.12
N ALA A 53 7.59 13.91 9.58
CA ALA A 53 8.11 12.82 8.75
C ALA A 53 6.97 11.95 8.18
N LEU A 54 5.92 11.69 8.96
CA LEU A 54 4.75 10.94 8.51
C LEU A 54 3.89 11.70 7.47
N GLN A 55 3.87 13.04 7.53
CA GLN A 55 3.07 13.87 6.61
C GLN A 55 3.68 14.01 5.21
N VAL A 56 5.01 13.85 5.08
CA VAL A 56 5.69 13.95 3.78
C VAL A 56 5.36 12.78 2.85
N ASP A 57 5.02 11.60 3.41
CA ASP A 57 4.92 10.37 2.64
C ASP A 57 3.49 9.92 2.25
N GLY A 58 2.44 10.37 2.93
CA GLY A 58 1.11 9.73 2.83
C GLY A 58 0.35 9.92 1.50
N GLY A 59 0.55 11.03 0.79
CA GLY A 59 -0.27 11.37 -0.40
C GLY A 59 0.50 11.71 -1.67
N GLY A 60 1.77 12.11 -1.54
CA GLY A 60 2.58 12.55 -2.68
C GLY A 60 2.85 11.42 -3.68
N LYS A 61 3.23 10.24 -3.17
CA LYS A 61 3.52 9.04 -3.97
C LYS A 61 2.28 8.56 -4.71
N ARG A 62 1.17 8.36 -3.99
CA ARG A 62 -0.12 7.96 -4.56
C ARG A 62 -0.56 8.90 -5.68
N ARG A 63 -0.53 10.21 -5.46
CA ARG A 63 -0.94 11.22 -6.45
C ARG A 63 -0.01 11.24 -7.67
N ARG A 64 1.31 11.11 -7.46
CA ARG A 64 2.30 11.06 -8.55
C ARG A 64 2.08 9.82 -9.43
N GLN A 65 1.91 8.65 -8.81
CA GLN A 65 1.70 7.40 -9.53
C GLN A 65 0.35 7.33 -10.24
N LEU A 66 -0.70 7.94 -9.68
CA LEU A 66 -1.98 8.14 -10.39
C LEU A 66 -1.80 8.97 -11.67
N ARG A 67 -1.08 10.10 -11.59
CA ARG A 67 -0.80 10.92 -12.77
C ARG A 67 0.06 10.18 -13.80
N ARG A 68 1.05 9.39 -13.35
CA ARG A 68 1.87 8.52 -14.22
C ARG A 68 1.01 7.52 -14.97
N GLY A 69 0.10 6.85 -14.27
CA GLY A 69 -0.84 5.90 -14.88
C GLY A 69 -1.75 6.57 -15.91
N ALA A 70 -2.34 7.72 -15.57
CA ALA A 70 -3.18 8.49 -16.50
C ALA A 70 -2.40 8.92 -17.75
N ALA A 71 -1.20 9.48 -17.57
CA ALA A 71 -0.35 9.87 -18.70
C ALA A 71 0.06 8.68 -19.58
N SER A 72 0.21 7.49 -19.00
CA SER A 72 0.49 6.26 -19.75
C SER A 72 -0.72 5.83 -20.58
N LEU A 73 -1.93 5.92 -20.04
CA LEU A 73 -3.16 5.65 -20.79
C LEU A 73 -3.35 6.65 -21.94
N ASP A 74 -3.18 7.94 -21.68
CA ASP A 74 -3.28 8.99 -22.71
C ASP A 74 -2.24 8.81 -23.82
N ALA A 75 -1.02 8.36 -23.46
CA ALA A 75 0.01 8.04 -24.43
C ALA A 75 -0.35 6.78 -25.23
N LEU A 76 -0.90 5.73 -24.61
CA LEU A 76 -1.38 4.53 -25.30
C LEU A 76 -2.53 4.83 -26.28
N ASP A 77 -3.44 5.74 -25.94
CA ASP A 77 -4.55 6.11 -26.82
C ASP A 77 -4.07 6.91 -28.03
N ARG A 78 -3.20 7.89 -27.81
CA ARG A 78 -2.56 8.64 -28.91
C ARG A 78 -1.73 7.74 -29.81
N LEU A 79 -1.05 6.78 -29.20
CA LEU A 79 -0.31 5.75 -29.91
C LEU A 79 -1.23 4.90 -30.79
N ALA A 80 -2.36 4.43 -30.26
CA ALA A 80 -3.35 3.66 -30.99
C ALA A 80 -3.93 4.47 -32.17
N ALA A 81 -4.29 5.73 -31.95
CA ALA A 81 -4.76 6.62 -33.00
C ALA A 81 -3.72 6.79 -34.12
N SER A 82 -2.46 7.04 -33.78
CA SER A 82 -1.38 7.18 -34.77
C SER A 82 -1.20 5.94 -35.65
N LEU A 83 -1.42 4.75 -35.09
CA LEU A 83 -1.32 3.49 -35.82
C LEU A 83 -2.49 3.31 -36.79
N LEU A 84 -3.68 3.75 -36.42
CA LEU A 84 -4.87 3.70 -37.28
C LEU A 84 -4.72 4.63 -38.49
N ASP A 85 -4.05 5.77 -38.31
CA ASP A 85 -3.72 6.71 -39.38
C ASP A 85 -2.57 6.25 -40.29
N GLY A 86 -2.05 5.03 -40.09
CA GLY A 86 -0.93 4.47 -40.85
C GLY A 86 0.44 4.99 -40.40
N GLY A 87 0.50 5.75 -39.31
CA GLY A 87 1.74 6.14 -38.65
C GLY A 87 2.44 4.95 -37.99
N ASP A 88 3.75 5.07 -37.81
CA ASP A 88 4.55 4.12 -37.03
C ASP A 88 4.49 4.40 -35.53
N GLY A 89 3.83 5.48 -35.12
CA GLY A 89 3.82 5.97 -33.75
C GLY A 89 5.21 6.36 -33.26
N ALA A 90 6.07 6.87 -34.15
CA ALA A 90 7.37 7.48 -33.82
C ALA A 90 7.26 8.82 -33.05
N GLY A 91 6.06 9.18 -32.57
CA GLY A 91 5.85 10.34 -31.71
C GLY A 91 6.51 10.19 -30.34
N GLY A 92 6.58 11.31 -29.60
CA GLY A 92 7.10 11.35 -28.23
C GLY A 92 6.36 10.44 -27.22
N ASP A 93 5.27 9.82 -27.63
CA ASP A 93 4.48 8.88 -26.82
C ASP A 93 5.25 7.61 -26.47
N VAL A 94 6.06 7.06 -27.40
CA VAL A 94 6.91 5.88 -27.11
C VAL A 94 7.94 6.22 -26.01
N ALA A 95 8.56 7.39 -26.09
CA ALA A 95 9.50 7.85 -25.07
C ALA A 95 8.80 8.12 -23.73
N THR A 96 7.57 8.65 -23.78
CA THR A 96 6.74 8.89 -22.58
C THR A 96 6.39 7.59 -21.88
N LEU A 97 5.97 6.56 -22.64
CA LEU A 97 5.68 5.22 -22.12
C LEU A 97 6.92 4.56 -21.52
N ALA A 98 8.08 4.67 -22.18
CA ALA A 98 9.34 4.15 -21.66
C ALA A 98 9.79 4.86 -20.37
N ALA A 99 9.60 6.18 -20.27
CA ALA A 99 9.88 6.94 -19.06
C ALA A 99 8.92 6.54 -17.92
N ALA A 100 7.62 6.41 -18.23
CA ALA A 100 6.63 6.00 -17.25
C ALA A 100 7.00 4.65 -16.61
N LEU A 101 7.44 3.65 -17.37
CA LEU A 101 7.87 2.36 -16.82
C LEU A 101 9.07 2.47 -15.85
N LYS A 102 9.98 3.42 -16.07
CA LYS A 102 11.14 3.65 -15.19
C LYS A 102 10.75 4.31 -13.87
N ASP A 103 9.72 5.16 -13.89
CA ASP A 103 9.27 5.95 -12.74
C ASP A 103 8.26 5.22 -11.84
N ARG A 104 8.15 3.90 -11.98
CA ARG A 104 7.26 3.06 -11.16
C ARG A 104 7.70 3.05 -9.69
N GLU A 105 6.76 3.29 -8.79
CA GLU A 105 6.98 3.23 -7.34
C GLU A 105 5.71 2.71 -6.63
N PRO A 106 5.83 1.91 -5.54
CA PRO A 106 4.68 1.50 -4.75
C PRO A 106 3.95 2.71 -4.13
N THR A 107 2.62 2.69 -4.18
CA THR A 107 1.79 3.79 -3.67
C THR A 107 1.33 3.61 -2.23
N GLY A 108 1.40 2.38 -1.71
CA GLY A 108 0.83 2.00 -0.42
C GLY A 108 -0.66 1.64 -0.49
N ASP A 109 -1.29 1.76 -1.66
CA ASP A 109 -2.66 1.36 -1.94
C ASP A 109 -2.64 0.14 -2.86
N ALA A 110 -2.92 -1.05 -2.30
CA ALA A 110 -2.81 -2.31 -3.04
C ALA A 110 -3.74 -2.39 -4.26
N GLY A 111 -4.91 -1.74 -4.21
CA GLY A 111 -5.84 -1.70 -5.33
C GLY A 111 -5.28 -0.87 -6.48
N LEU A 112 -4.76 0.32 -6.15
CA LEU A 112 -4.10 1.18 -7.13
C LEU A 112 -2.85 0.53 -7.72
N ASP A 113 -1.99 -0.06 -6.89
CA ASP A 113 -0.77 -0.72 -7.33
C ASP A 113 -1.05 -1.91 -8.26
N SER A 114 -2.19 -2.59 -8.08
CA SER A 114 -2.64 -3.66 -8.98
C SER A 114 -3.00 -3.11 -10.36
N VAL A 115 -3.80 -2.05 -10.41
CA VAL A 115 -4.22 -1.43 -11.69
C VAL A 115 -3.02 -0.82 -12.42
N LEU A 116 -2.14 -0.11 -11.71
CA LEU A 116 -0.92 0.45 -12.31
C LEU A 116 -0.02 -0.63 -12.91
N ARG A 117 0.06 -1.80 -12.26
CA ARG A 117 0.82 -2.94 -12.78
C ARG A 117 0.22 -3.48 -14.08
N GLU A 118 -1.10 -3.55 -14.20
CA GLU A 118 -1.75 -3.96 -15.45
C GLU A 118 -1.45 -2.99 -16.59
N ILE A 119 -1.51 -1.68 -16.31
CA ILE A 119 -1.12 -0.63 -17.26
C ILE A 119 0.35 -0.79 -17.67
N ASP A 120 1.25 -1.05 -16.71
CA ASP A 120 2.68 -1.25 -16.97
C ASP A 120 2.92 -2.47 -17.87
N VAL A 121 2.22 -3.59 -17.65
CA VAL A 121 2.32 -4.78 -18.50
C VAL A 121 1.89 -4.47 -19.93
N ARG A 122 0.74 -3.80 -20.11
CA ARG A 122 0.28 -3.39 -21.44
C ARG A 122 1.28 -2.46 -22.12
N THR A 123 1.83 -1.51 -21.37
CA THR A 123 2.83 -0.57 -21.86
C THR A 123 4.10 -1.29 -22.33
N ALA A 124 4.63 -2.22 -21.53
CA ALA A 124 5.81 -3.01 -21.90
C ALA A 124 5.57 -3.84 -23.17
N VAL A 125 4.39 -4.44 -23.30
CA VAL A 125 4.02 -5.20 -24.50
C VAL A 125 3.97 -4.30 -25.73
N GLU A 126 3.38 -3.11 -25.63
CA GLU A 126 3.30 -2.18 -26.76
C GLU A 126 4.68 -1.64 -27.18
N LEU A 127 5.60 -1.42 -26.23
CA LEU A 127 6.99 -1.08 -26.55
C LEU A 127 7.71 -2.25 -27.24
N ALA A 128 7.58 -3.47 -26.72
CA ALA A 128 8.20 -4.66 -27.31
C ALA A 128 7.70 -4.93 -28.74
N LYS A 129 6.39 -4.80 -29.00
CA LYS A 129 5.82 -4.93 -30.35
C LYS A 129 6.46 -3.95 -31.34
N ARG A 130 6.82 -2.75 -30.89
CA ARG A 130 7.46 -1.73 -31.73
C ARG A 130 8.89 -2.09 -32.04
N GLU A 131 9.66 -2.50 -31.02
CA GLU A 131 11.02 -2.98 -31.19
C GLU A 131 11.08 -4.18 -32.15
N MET A 132 10.12 -5.11 -32.05
CA MET A 132 10.00 -6.22 -33.00
C MET A 132 9.69 -5.76 -34.42
N ARG A 133 8.81 -4.77 -34.59
CA ARG A 133 8.47 -4.25 -35.91
C ARG A 133 9.62 -3.46 -36.55
N THR A 134 10.42 -2.74 -35.76
CA THR A 134 11.59 -2.01 -36.27
C THR A 134 12.75 -2.95 -36.61
N THR A 135 12.92 -4.05 -35.89
CA THR A 135 13.99 -5.03 -36.14
C THR A 135 13.73 -5.95 -37.33
N ILE A 136 12.46 -6.17 -37.71
CA ILE A 136 12.09 -7.03 -38.85
C ILE A 136 12.13 -6.27 -40.20
N ARG A 137 12.19 -4.93 -40.19
CA ARG A 137 12.20 -4.09 -41.39
C ARG A 137 13.62 -3.89 -41.92
#